data_AF-A0A6A7MED6-F1
#
_entry.id   AF-A0A6A7MED6-F1
#
_cell.length_a   1.000
_cell.length_b   1.000
_cell.length_c   1.000
_cell.angle_alpha   90.00
_cell.angle_beta   90.00
_cell.angle_gamma   90.00
#
_symmetry.space_group_name_H-M   'P 1'
#
loop_
_entity.id
_entity.type
_entity.pdbx_description
1 polymer ?
#
loop_
_entity_poly.entity_id
_entity_poly.type
_entity_poly.pdbx_seq_one_letter_code
_entity_poly.pdbx_strand_id
1 'polypeptide(L)'
;MHIIPGIYPIMLNVPPGTVRPLHRSGMGWALLSQCDDAEIRSLVDRINATGREAPVEYKKLMAILKEVRISGYARSYGTYVTGSGIIAMNLPGTAPDRRVAIGAGGPVDRLKAREREIVRLMRRGIDRHFVKS
;
A
#
# COMPACT_ATOMS: atom_id res chain seq x y z
N MET A 1 -10.29 5.75 -5.09
CA MET A 1 -9.67 5.85 -3.76
C MET A 1 -10.58 6.70 -2.88
N HIS A 2 -10.99 6.20 -1.72
CA HIS A 2 -11.78 6.97 -0.74
C HIS A 2 -10.88 7.34 0.44
N ILE A 3 -11.02 8.55 0.97
CA ILE A 3 -10.11 9.11 1.98
C ILE A 3 -10.94 9.70 3.10
N ILE A 4 -10.64 9.26 4.32
CA ILE A 4 -11.19 9.83 5.55
C ILE A 4 -10.08 10.69 6.16
N PRO A 5 -10.23 12.03 6.20
CA PRO A 5 -9.20 12.89 6.76
C PRO A 5 -9.05 12.64 8.26
N GLY A 6 -7.85 12.90 8.78
CA GLY A 6 -7.63 12.95 10.22
C GLY A 6 -8.36 14.12 10.87
N ILE A 7 -8.26 14.23 12.18
CA ILE A 7 -8.79 15.38 12.95
C ILE A 7 -7.67 16.27 13.50
N TYR A 8 -6.42 16.06 13.05
CA TYR A 8 -5.24 16.75 13.56
C TYR A 8 -4.83 17.93 12.67
N PRO A 9 -4.16 18.98 13.20
CA PRO A 9 -3.77 20.16 12.42
C PRO A 9 -2.83 19.87 11.24
N ILE A 10 -2.00 18.82 11.36
CA ILE A 10 -1.12 18.35 10.29
C ILE A 10 -1.70 17.06 9.74
N MET A 11 -2.43 17.18 8.63
CA MET A 11 -2.97 16.06 7.86
C MET A 11 -2.25 15.90 6.53
N LEU A 12 -2.11 14.66 6.10
CA LEU A 12 -1.73 14.36 4.73
C LEU A 12 -2.92 14.71 3.82
N ASN A 13 -2.82 15.82 3.08
CA ASN A 13 -3.81 16.17 2.06
C ASN A 13 -3.58 15.34 0.79
N VAL A 14 -4.57 14.56 0.38
CA VAL A 14 -4.56 13.80 -0.87
C VAL A 14 -5.82 14.19 -1.65
N PRO A 15 -5.69 15.04 -2.68
CA PRO A 15 -6.84 15.49 -3.45
C PRO A 15 -7.63 14.33 -4.06
N PRO A 16 -8.97 14.42 -4.15
CA PRO A 16 -9.76 13.50 -4.96
C PRO A 16 -9.21 13.39 -6.39
N GLY A 17 -9.19 12.19 -6.96
CA GLY A 17 -8.63 11.93 -8.30
C GLY A 17 -7.11 11.68 -8.34
N THR A 18 -6.42 11.77 -7.20
CA THR A 18 -4.99 11.47 -7.12
C THR A 18 -4.70 10.01 -7.49
N VAL A 19 -3.93 9.80 -8.56
CA VAL A 19 -3.41 8.48 -8.96
C VAL A 19 -2.06 8.24 -8.27
N ARG A 20 -1.92 7.09 -7.62
CA ARG A 20 -0.64 6.61 -7.07
C ARG A 20 -0.18 5.42 -7.90
N PRO A 21 1.05 5.41 -8.44
CA PRO A 21 1.50 4.27 -9.23
C PRO A 21 1.67 3.04 -8.31
N LEU A 22 1.24 1.87 -8.81
CA LEU A 22 1.18 0.65 -8.00
C LEU A 22 2.57 0.18 -7.55
N HIS A 23 3.59 0.36 -8.39
CA HIS A 23 4.95 -0.10 -8.15
C HIS A 23 5.77 0.76 -7.17
N ARG A 24 5.29 1.96 -6.80
CA ARG A 24 6.07 2.92 -5.97
C ARG A 24 5.30 3.50 -4.78
N SER A 25 4.18 2.89 -4.40
CA SER A 25 3.36 3.36 -3.28
C SER A 25 3.01 2.21 -2.35
N GLY A 26 2.96 2.47 -1.04
CA GLY A 26 2.62 1.42 -0.06
C GLY A 26 1.25 0.78 -0.30
N MET A 27 0.26 1.55 -0.75
CA MET A 27 -1.05 1.00 -1.16
C MET A 27 -0.91 0.10 -2.40
N GLY A 28 -0.12 0.54 -3.38
CA GLY A 28 0.18 -0.25 -4.56
C GLY A 28 0.89 -1.56 -4.24
N TRP A 29 1.85 -1.53 -3.32
CA TRP A 29 2.54 -2.73 -2.86
C TRP A 29 1.62 -3.70 -2.13
N ALA A 30 0.65 -3.21 -1.34
CA ALA A 30 -0.37 -4.07 -0.75
C ALA A 30 -1.22 -4.75 -1.83
N LEU A 31 -1.68 -4.02 -2.85
CA LEU A 31 -2.48 -4.58 -3.95
C LEU A 31 -1.68 -5.57 -4.82
N LEU A 32 -0.42 -5.24 -5.13
CA LEU A 32 0.46 -6.09 -5.94
C LEU A 32 0.92 -7.34 -5.18
N SER A 33 0.92 -7.35 -3.85
CA SER A 33 1.30 -8.55 -3.10
C SER A 33 0.31 -9.71 -3.29
N GLN A 34 -0.91 -9.41 -3.75
CA GLN A 34 -1.96 -10.37 -4.14
C GLN A 34 -1.78 -10.90 -5.57
N CYS A 35 -0.89 -10.32 -6.38
CA CYS A 35 -0.59 -10.83 -7.72
C CYS A 35 0.32 -12.05 -7.64
N ASP A 36 0.28 -12.91 -8.66
CA ASP A 36 1.36 -13.84 -8.90
C ASP A 36 2.60 -13.15 -9.53
N ASP A 37 3.71 -13.87 -9.58
CA ASP A 37 4.98 -13.34 -10.06
C ASP A 37 4.95 -13.04 -11.58
N ALA A 38 4.12 -13.74 -12.36
CA ALA A 38 3.96 -13.52 -13.81
C ALA A 38 3.17 -12.24 -14.10
N GLU A 39 2.09 -11.99 -13.35
CA GLU A 39 1.33 -10.73 -13.38
C GLU A 39 2.23 -9.55 -13.04
N ILE A 40 3.06 -9.67 -11.99
CA ILE A 40 4.00 -8.61 -11.59
C ILE A 40 5.06 -8.39 -12.68
N ARG A 41 5.56 -9.46 -13.30
CA ARG A 41 6.51 -9.37 -14.42
C ARG A 41 5.91 -8.58 -15.57
N SER A 42 4.74 -8.99 -16.03
CA SER A 42 4.01 -8.34 -17.13
C SER A 42 3.75 -6.86 -16.85
N LEU A 43 3.39 -6.53 -15.61
CA LEU A 43 3.23 -5.14 -15.17
C LEU A 43 4.52 -4.34 -15.30
N VAL A 44 5.64 -4.88 -14.80
CA VAL A 44 6.95 -4.21 -14.85
C VAL A 44 7.41 -3.99 -16.28
N ASP A 45 7.28 -5.00 -17.13
CA ASP A 45 7.68 -4.92 -18.54
C ASP A 45 6.87 -3.84 -19.27
N ARG A 46 5.55 -3.80 -19.03
CA ARG A 46 4.67 -2.76 -19.58
C ARG A 46 5.03 -1.36 -19.11
N ILE A 47 5.31 -1.17 -17.81
CA ILE A 47 5.72 0.14 -17.29
C ILE A 47 7.02 0.58 -17.97
N ASN A 48 8.02 -0.30 -18.00
CA ASN A 48 9.34 0.00 -18.55
C ASN A 48 9.30 0.28 -20.06
N ALA A 49 8.45 -0.43 -20.81
CA ALA A 49 8.25 -0.19 -22.24
C ALA A 49 7.68 1.20 -22.56
N THR A 50 6.95 1.84 -21.63
CA THR A 50 6.41 3.18 -21.89
C THR A 50 7.47 4.28 -21.90
N GLY A 51 8.60 4.09 -21.20
CA GLY A 51 9.65 5.10 -21.02
C GLY A 51 9.19 6.40 -20.33
N ARG A 52 7.96 6.49 -19.82
CA ARG A 52 7.39 7.71 -19.20
C ARG A 52 7.87 7.95 -17.79
N GLU A 53 8.41 6.92 -17.16
CA GLU A 53 8.81 6.90 -15.76
C GLU A 53 10.20 6.26 -15.62
N ALA A 54 10.87 6.52 -14.49
CA ALA A 54 12.08 5.80 -14.14
C ALA A 54 11.85 4.27 -14.20
N PRO A 55 12.78 3.49 -14.79
CA PRO A 55 12.64 2.04 -14.90
C PRO A 55 12.40 1.38 -13.55
N VAL A 56 11.46 0.43 -13.54
CA VAL A 56 11.15 -0.40 -12.39
C VAL A 56 12.10 -1.58 -12.35
N GLU A 57 12.90 -1.66 -11.31
CA GLU A 57 13.76 -2.81 -11.02
C GLU A 57 12.93 -3.97 -10.47
N TYR A 58 12.65 -4.98 -11.30
CA TYR A 58 11.82 -6.12 -10.92
C TYR A 58 12.28 -6.79 -9.61
N LYS A 59 13.59 -7.05 -9.46
CA LYS A 59 14.13 -7.74 -8.27
C LYS A 59 13.86 -6.96 -6.99
N LYS A 60 14.00 -5.64 -7.04
CA LYS A 60 13.75 -4.73 -5.92
C LYS A 60 12.27 -4.68 -5.56
N LEU A 61 11.39 -4.58 -6.57
CA LEU A 61 9.95 -4.65 -6.35
C LEU A 61 9.56 -5.99 -5.72
N MET A 62 10.05 -7.11 -6.24
CA MET A 62 9.75 -8.43 -5.69
C MET A 62 10.23 -8.61 -4.25
N ALA A 63 11.39 -8.05 -3.87
CA ALA A 63 11.85 -8.09 -2.48
C ALA A 63 10.84 -7.39 -1.55
N ILE A 64 10.35 -6.21 -1.95
CA ILE A 64 9.33 -5.48 -1.20
C ILE A 64 8.03 -6.29 -1.10
N LEU A 65 7.55 -6.86 -2.22
CA LEU A 65 6.30 -7.61 -2.24
C LEU A 65 6.37 -8.90 -1.42
N LYS A 66 7.52 -9.57 -1.38
CA LYS A 66 7.75 -10.74 -0.52
C LYS A 66 7.62 -10.36 0.97
N GLU A 67 8.21 -9.24 1.38
CA GLU A 67 8.06 -8.77 2.76
C GLU A 67 6.61 -8.40 3.10
N VAL A 68 5.88 -7.82 2.14
CA VAL A 68 4.44 -7.54 2.31
C VAL A 68 3.66 -8.85 2.50
N ARG A 69 3.97 -9.89 1.70
CA ARG A 69 3.34 -11.22 1.82
C ARG A 69 3.64 -11.87 3.18
N ILE A 70 4.87 -11.76 3.68
CA ILE A 70 5.28 -12.34 4.98
C ILE A 70 4.64 -11.59 6.16
N SER A 71 4.70 -10.26 6.16
CA SER A 71 4.22 -9.44 7.27
C SER A 71 2.69 -9.25 7.29
N GLY A 72 2.05 -9.43 6.13
CA GLY A 72 0.63 -9.18 5.91
C GLY A 72 0.28 -7.70 5.73
N TYR A 73 1.26 -6.81 5.59
CA TYR A 73 1.02 -5.38 5.31
C TYR A 73 2.22 -4.70 4.65
N ALA A 74 1.96 -3.64 3.90
CA ALA A 74 2.99 -2.80 3.31
C ALA A 74 3.34 -1.64 4.24
N ARG A 75 4.63 -1.28 4.25
CA ARG A 75 5.16 -0.07 4.90
C ARG A 75 5.87 0.76 3.85
N SER A 76 5.57 2.04 3.83
CA SER A 76 6.08 2.95 2.80
C SER A 76 6.32 4.30 3.44
N TYR A 77 7.59 4.65 3.69
CA TYR A 77 8.00 5.88 4.38
C TYR A 77 8.82 6.76 3.43
N GLY A 78 8.35 7.98 3.17
CA GLY A 78 9.08 8.96 2.35
C GLY A 78 9.27 8.57 0.88
N THR A 79 8.55 7.56 0.38
CA THR A 79 8.73 7.01 -0.97
C THR A 79 8.02 7.80 -2.06
N TYR A 80 6.97 8.55 -1.71
CA TYR A 80 6.19 9.35 -2.67
C TYR A 80 6.05 10.80 -2.23
N VAL A 81 5.85 11.06 -0.93
CA VAL A 81 5.85 12.40 -0.34
C VAL A 81 6.86 12.42 0.80
N THR A 82 7.84 13.31 0.73
CA THR A 82 8.86 13.50 1.77
C THR A 82 8.20 13.76 3.13
N GLY A 83 8.69 13.11 4.18
CA GLY A 83 8.15 13.24 5.54
C GLY A 83 6.81 12.55 5.79
N SER A 84 6.17 11.98 4.77
CA SER A 84 4.91 11.24 4.89
C SER A 84 5.05 9.78 4.51
N GLY A 85 4.21 8.94 5.09
CA GLY A 85 4.17 7.51 4.80
C GLY A 85 2.78 6.93 4.86
N ILE A 86 2.72 5.62 4.67
CA ILE A 86 1.52 4.82 4.80
C ILE A 86 1.86 3.41 5.30
N ILE A 87 0.97 2.87 6.12
CA ILE A 87 0.88 1.44 6.44
C ILE A 87 -0.39 0.94 5.75
N ALA A 88 -0.30 -0.08 4.90
CA ALA A 88 -1.45 -0.57 4.10
C ALA A 88 -1.64 -2.09 4.20
N MET A 89 -2.89 -2.54 4.22
CA MET A 89 -3.27 -3.95 4.38
C MET A 89 -4.39 -4.31 3.39
N ASN A 90 -4.36 -5.52 2.88
CA ASN A 90 -5.42 -6.04 2.00
C ASN A 90 -6.68 -6.34 2.81
N LEU A 91 -7.84 -6.08 2.21
CA LEU A 91 -9.12 -6.53 2.76
C LEU A 91 -9.42 -7.95 2.25
N PRO A 92 -9.92 -8.87 3.10
CA PRO A 92 -10.27 -10.21 2.68
C PRO A 92 -11.58 -10.21 1.88
N GLY A 93 -11.85 -11.32 1.17
CA GLY A 93 -13.08 -11.48 0.39
C GLY A 93 -13.11 -10.71 -0.94
N THR A 94 -11.95 -10.25 -1.42
CA THR A 94 -11.83 -9.59 -2.71
C THR A 94 -11.56 -10.60 -3.82
N ALA A 95 -12.34 -10.56 -4.90
CA ALA A 95 -12.07 -11.34 -6.10
C ALA A 95 -10.78 -10.86 -6.79
N PRO A 96 -10.11 -11.70 -7.60
CA PRO A 96 -8.84 -11.34 -8.26
C PRO A 96 -8.91 -10.05 -9.10
N ASP A 97 -10.08 -9.76 -9.68
CA ASP A 97 -10.40 -8.57 -10.48
C ASP A 97 -10.80 -7.34 -9.65
N ARG A 98 -11.07 -7.52 -8.34
CA ARG A 98 -11.56 -6.46 -7.44
C ARG A 98 -10.83 -6.44 -6.11
N ARG A 99 -9.51 -6.35 -6.18
CA ARG A 99 -8.61 -6.24 -5.02
C ARG A 99 -8.79 -4.90 -4.33
N VAL A 100 -8.94 -4.94 -3.00
CA VAL A 100 -9.11 -3.75 -2.17
C VAL A 100 -8.11 -3.78 -1.03
N ALA A 101 -7.56 -2.62 -0.71
CA ALA A 101 -6.68 -2.42 0.43
C ALA A 101 -7.09 -1.16 1.20
N ILE A 102 -6.80 -1.16 2.49
CA ILE A 102 -6.98 -0.03 3.41
C ILE A 102 -5.61 0.42 3.90
N GLY A 103 -5.44 1.71 4.21
CA GLY A 103 -4.18 2.21 4.72
C GLY A 103 -4.32 3.40 5.65
N ALA A 104 -3.39 3.47 6.61
CA ALA A 104 -3.23 4.57 7.53
C ALA A 104 -2.05 5.44 7.08
N GLY A 105 -2.34 6.66 6.62
CA GLY A 105 -1.34 7.63 6.17
C GLY A 105 -1.04 8.69 7.23
N GLY A 106 0.17 9.25 7.21
CA GLY A 106 0.56 10.33 8.11
C GLY A 106 2.06 10.60 8.11
N PRO A 107 2.55 11.49 9.01
CA PRO A 107 3.98 11.75 9.17
C PRO A 107 4.76 10.49 9.52
N VAL A 108 5.93 10.32 8.89
CA VAL A 108 6.77 9.11 9.02
C VAL A 108 7.08 8.80 10.48
N ASP A 109 7.45 9.80 11.28
CA ASP A 109 7.86 9.58 12.66
C ASP A 109 6.70 9.06 13.52
N ARG A 110 5.48 9.57 13.28
CA ARG A 110 4.27 9.09 13.96
C ARG A 110 3.91 7.66 13.54
N LEU A 111 4.05 7.35 12.26
CA LEU A 111 3.79 5.99 11.76
C LEU A 111 4.79 4.99 12.34
N LYS A 112 6.09 5.32 12.34
CA LYS A 112 7.14 4.47 12.94
C LYS A 112 6.94 4.26 14.42
N ALA A 113 6.68 5.33 15.19
CA ALA A 113 6.49 5.25 16.63
C ALA A 113 5.28 4.41 17.04
N ARG A 114 4.24 4.35 16.19
CA ARG A 114 2.97 3.67 16.48
C ARG A 114 2.70 2.47 15.58
N GLU A 115 3.70 1.97 14.84
CA GLU A 115 3.51 0.97 13.80
C GLU A 115 2.76 -0.26 14.30
N ARG A 116 3.21 -0.85 15.43
CA ARG A 116 2.58 -2.03 16.04
C ARG A 116 1.13 -1.77 16.44
N GLU A 117 0.84 -0.58 16.98
CA GLU A 117 -0.50 -0.19 17.40
C GLU A 117 -1.42 -0.05 16.20
N ILE A 118 -0.97 0.66 15.16
CA ILE A 118 -1.71 0.87 13.90
C ILE A 118 -2.04 -0.47 13.26
N VAL A 119 -1.06 -1.36 13.10
CA VAL A 119 -1.24 -2.68 12.50
C VAL A 119 -2.25 -3.50 13.31
N ARG A 120 -2.15 -3.49 14.65
CA ARG A 120 -3.11 -4.18 15.53
C ARG A 120 -4.53 -3.66 15.35
N LEU A 121 -4.71 -2.34 15.26
CA LEU A 121 -6.02 -1.72 15.06
C LEU A 121 -6.60 -2.04 13.67
N MET A 122 -5.76 -2.01 12.63
CA MET A 122 -6.15 -2.39 11.27
C MET A 122 -6.62 -3.85 11.23
N ARG A 123 -5.84 -4.79 11.78
CA ARG A 123 -6.23 -6.21 11.86
C ARG A 123 -7.55 -6.38 12.59
N ARG A 124 -7.68 -5.82 13.79
CA ARG A 124 -8.92 -5.90 14.58
C ARG A 124 -10.13 -5.35 13.81
N GLY A 125 -9.96 -4.23 13.12
CA GLY A 125 -11.03 -3.65 12.30
C GLY A 125 -11.41 -4.55 11.13
N ILE A 126 -10.42 -5.12 10.44
CA ILE A 126 -10.63 -6.05 9.34
C ILE A 126 -11.35 -7.32 9.84
N ASP A 127 -10.84 -7.95 10.90
CA ASP A 127 -11.42 -9.17 11.47
C ASP A 127 -12.88 -8.94 11.87
N ARG A 128 -13.16 -7.82 12.55
CA ARG A 128 -14.52 -7.47 13.00
C ARG A 128 -15.53 -7.31 11.86
N HIS A 129 -15.09 -6.83 10.69
CA HIS A 129 -15.99 -6.40 9.62
C HIS A 129 -15.97 -7.31 8.38
N PHE A 130 -14.92 -8.13 8.20
CA PHE A 130 -14.72 -8.90 6.98
C PHE A 130 -14.42 -10.38 7.20
N VAL A 131 -14.11 -10.81 8.43
CA VAL A 131 -13.94 -12.23 8.76
C VAL A 131 -15.19 -12.68 9.52
N LYS A 132 -16.03 -13.51 8.89
CA LYS A 132 -17.17 -14.15 9.58
C LYS A 132 -16.65 -15.22 10.54
N SER A 133 -17.23 -15.28 11.74
CA SER A 133 -17.14 -16.42 12.67
C SER A 133 -17.56 -17.73 12.02
#